data_AF-A0A0G9HBJ6-F1
#
_entry.id   AF-A0A0G9HBJ6-F1
#
_cell.length_a   1.000
_cell.length_b   1.000
_cell.length_c   1.000
_cell.angle_alpha   90.00
_cell.angle_beta   90.00
_cell.angle_gamma   90.00
#
_symmetry.space_group_name_H-M   'P 1'
#
loop_
_entity.id
_entity.type
_entity.pdbx_description
1 polymer ?
#
loop_
_entity_poly.entity_id
_entity_poly.type
_entity_poly.pdbx_seq_one_letter_code
_entity_poly.pdbx_strand_id
1 'polypeptide(L)'
;MREERKAGLVPVALVTLVRRVPMFAVGRLLSLLALSVMSLPVAAYEIPKRSLEARIHDADLVIFGQVVALESSEPENEFADGYAQVRVTTFLKGSEGKTIRVLYRGGISEAAPLCCTVGASYFMILRGPASGVYESVDGPYGVFEINASAGTSFPIKPEGLEDARLLHARVMTISDFPPVMSGIIKTWISMAVVEDGTSTRQELLMVYLGDQQPMPKVRDDCLFTVHREEAGGFVGRGSRANHLATVVDDYRCGSDMPRALQGVSVSWPGIAGP
;
A
#
# COMPACT_ATOMS: atom_id res chain seq x y z
N MET A 1 30.27 17.64 27.46
CA MET A 1 30.81 16.72 26.45
C MET A 1 31.66 17.53 25.49
N ARG A 2 32.86 17.03 25.23
CA ARG A 2 33.99 17.72 24.58
C ARG A 2 33.74 17.95 23.09
N GLU A 3 34.06 19.16 22.68
CA GLU A 3 34.27 19.65 21.32
C GLU A 3 35.54 18.99 20.73
N GLU A 4 35.41 18.19 19.67
CA GLU A 4 36.55 17.74 18.86
C GLU A 4 36.48 18.38 17.47
N ARG A 5 37.25 19.47 17.31
CA ARG A 5 37.63 20.02 16.00
C ARG A 5 38.75 19.16 15.43
N LYS A 6 38.51 18.47 14.32
CA LYS A 6 39.59 17.90 13.51
C LYS A 6 39.96 18.87 12.39
N ALA A 7 40.97 19.67 12.65
CA ALA A 7 41.81 20.28 11.63
C ALA A 7 42.72 19.18 11.03
N GLY A 8 42.75 19.06 9.71
CA GLY A 8 43.49 17.99 9.03
C GLY A 8 43.92 18.37 7.63
N LEU A 9 45.12 18.96 7.57
CA LEU A 9 46.10 18.98 6.48
C LEU A 9 45.62 19.25 5.04
N VAL A 10 45.98 20.44 4.57
CA VAL A 10 46.21 20.76 3.15
C VAL A 10 47.57 20.19 2.73
N PRO A 11 47.66 19.28 1.75
CA PRO A 11 48.92 19.01 1.07
C PRO A 11 49.15 20.07 -0.01
N VAL A 12 50.02 21.02 0.34
CA VAL A 12 50.80 21.80 -0.62
C VAL A 12 51.83 20.86 -1.24
N ALA A 13 51.75 20.68 -2.55
CA ALA A 13 52.81 20.31 -3.49
C ALA A 13 52.29 19.31 -4.53
N LEU A 14 51.75 19.81 -5.64
CA LEU A 14 51.89 19.10 -6.90
C LEU A 14 52.64 20.01 -7.88
N VAL A 15 53.93 19.73 -7.87
CA VAL A 15 54.99 20.20 -8.75
C VAL A 15 54.51 20.29 -10.19
N THR A 16 54.63 21.48 -10.74
CA THR A 16 54.60 21.81 -12.16
C THR A 16 55.47 20.85 -12.97
N LEU A 17 54.84 19.91 -13.67
CA LEU A 17 55.47 19.14 -14.75
C LEU A 17 54.84 19.57 -16.09
N VAL A 18 55.14 20.80 -16.52
CA VAL A 18 54.83 21.27 -17.87
C VAL A 18 55.84 20.63 -18.83
N ARG A 19 55.62 19.34 -19.14
CA ARG A 19 56.26 18.71 -20.30
C ARG A 19 55.55 19.20 -21.55
N ARG A 20 56.32 19.73 -22.51
CA ARG A 20 55.88 20.09 -23.86
C ARG A 20 55.17 18.90 -24.50
N VAL A 21 53.84 18.89 -24.47
CA VAL A 21 53.03 17.96 -25.25
C VAL A 21 53.03 18.49 -26.69
N PRO A 22 53.41 17.67 -27.70
CA PRO A 22 53.34 18.09 -29.10
C PRO A 22 51.89 18.48 -29.43
N MET A 23 51.72 19.65 -30.08
CA MET A 23 50.44 20.31 -30.34
C MET A 23 49.38 19.41 -31.02
N PHE A 24 49.80 18.32 -31.68
CA PHE A 24 48.90 17.36 -32.34
C PHE A 24 48.25 16.33 -31.40
N ALA A 25 48.73 16.17 -30.17
CA ALA A 25 48.17 15.21 -29.19
C ALA A 25 47.12 15.86 -28.25
N VAL A 26 47.15 17.18 -28.07
CA VAL A 26 46.21 17.92 -27.20
C VAL A 26 44.79 17.95 -27.80
N GLY A 27 44.67 18.05 -29.13
CA GLY A 27 43.38 18.03 -29.81
C GLY A 27 42.62 16.71 -29.63
N ARG A 28 43.31 15.56 -29.71
CA ARG A 28 42.68 14.24 -29.50
C ARG A 28 42.28 13.99 -28.03
N LEU A 29 43.04 14.50 -27.06
CA LEU A 29 42.70 14.36 -25.65
C LEU A 29 41.46 15.21 -25.27
N LEU A 30 41.36 16.43 -25.79
CA LEU A 30 40.17 17.28 -25.61
C LEU A 30 38.91 16.70 -26.26
N SER A 31 39.07 16.01 -27.40
CA SER A 31 37.96 15.31 -28.08
C SER A 31 37.40 14.15 -27.25
N LEU A 32 38.29 13.38 -26.59
CA LEU A 32 37.88 12.27 -25.72
C LEU A 32 37.28 12.75 -24.39
N LEU A 33 37.77 13.87 -23.84
CA LEU A 33 37.20 14.47 -22.62
C LEU A 33 35.80 15.07 -22.87
N ALA A 34 35.52 15.56 -24.08
CA ALA A 34 34.20 16.09 -24.44
C ALA A 34 33.13 14.98 -24.55
N LEU A 35 33.50 13.76 -24.93
CA LEU A 35 32.56 12.63 -24.98
C LEU A 35 32.22 12.04 -23.60
N SER A 36 33.07 12.21 -22.58
CA SER A 36 32.82 11.64 -21.24
C SER A 36 31.86 12.47 -20.37
N VAL A 37 31.47 13.68 -20.79
CA VAL A 37 30.52 14.52 -20.04
C VAL A 37 29.05 14.17 -20.35
N MET A 38 28.78 13.39 -21.41
CA MET A 38 27.41 13.01 -21.81
C MET A 38 26.88 11.73 -21.14
N SER A 39 27.68 11.07 -20.30
CA SER A 39 27.28 9.86 -19.56
C SER A 39 26.83 10.15 -18.13
N LEU A 40 26.16 11.28 -17.92
CA LEU A 40 25.42 11.48 -16.68
C LEU A 40 24.24 10.48 -16.68
N PRO A 41 24.07 9.66 -15.64
CA PRO A 41 22.94 8.75 -15.57
C PRO A 41 21.66 9.57 -15.62
N VAL A 42 20.88 9.39 -16.70
CA VAL A 42 19.50 9.83 -16.74
C VAL A 42 18.78 8.96 -15.73
N ALA A 43 18.58 9.48 -14.52
CA ALA A 43 17.72 8.85 -13.55
C ALA A 43 16.32 8.83 -14.18
N ALA A 44 15.82 7.64 -14.50
CA ALA A 44 14.43 7.47 -14.88
C ALA A 44 13.56 8.08 -13.76
N TYR A 45 12.58 8.89 -14.14
CA TYR A 45 11.67 9.49 -13.18
C TYR A 45 10.78 8.40 -12.58
N GLU A 46 11.21 7.83 -11.45
CA GLU A 46 10.44 6.85 -10.70
C GLU A 46 9.51 7.57 -9.73
N ILE A 47 8.21 7.32 -9.85
CA ILE A 47 7.21 7.90 -8.94
C ILE A 47 7.36 7.23 -7.57
N PRO A 48 7.65 7.98 -6.50
CA PRO A 48 7.82 7.40 -5.17
C PRO A 48 6.54 6.69 -4.71
N LYS A 49 6.63 5.39 -4.46
CA LYS A 49 5.51 4.62 -3.92
C LYS A 49 5.38 4.90 -2.42
N ARG A 50 4.39 5.70 -2.02
CA ARG A 50 4.13 6.02 -0.61
C ARG A 50 3.19 5.00 0.04
N SER A 51 3.24 4.92 1.37
CA SER A 51 2.31 4.08 2.14
C SER A 51 0.85 4.47 1.84
N LEU A 52 -0.08 3.51 2.00
CA LEU A 52 -1.50 3.78 1.81
C LEU A 52 -1.99 4.92 2.73
N GLU A 53 -1.54 4.91 3.98
CA GLU A 53 -1.87 5.94 4.97
C GLU A 53 -1.38 7.32 4.55
N ALA A 54 -0.13 7.44 4.07
CA ALA A 54 0.40 8.70 3.57
C ALA A 54 -0.38 9.22 2.35
N ARG A 55 -0.81 8.32 1.44
CA ARG A 55 -1.63 8.68 0.28
C ARG A 55 -3.02 9.17 0.67
N ILE A 56 -3.69 8.47 1.59
CA ILE A 56 -5.01 8.86 2.10
C ILE A 56 -4.92 10.19 2.85
N HIS A 57 -3.84 10.42 3.60
CA HIS A 57 -3.61 11.68 4.30
C HIS A 57 -3.53 12.86 3.31
N ASP A 58 -2.77 12.69 2.23
CA ASP A 58 -2.52 13.70 1.20
C ASP A 58 -3.66 13.88 0.17
N ALA A 59 -4.66 13.01 0.21
CA ALA A 59 -5.81 13.07 -0.68
C ALA A 59 -6.81 14.13 -0.22
N ASP A 60 -7.39 14.86 -1.17
CA ASP A 60 -8.55 15.71 -0.90
C ASP A 60 -9.85 14.89 -0.91
N LEU A 61 -9.86 13.81 -1.70
CA LEU A 61 -11.03 12.98 -1.95
C LEU A 61 -10.65 11.49 -1.96
N VAL A 62 -11.40 10.66 -1.24
CA VAL A 62 -11.25 9.19 -1.28
C VAL A 62 -12.62 8.58 -1.50
N ILE A 63 -12.79 7.85 -2.60
CA ILE A 63 -14.11 7.40 -3.06
C ILE A 63 -14.10 5.98 -3.63
N PHE A 64 -15.30 5.41 -3.67
CA PHE A 64 -15.68 4.34 -4.58
C PHE A 64 -16.53 4.91 -5.71
N GLY A 65 -16.15 4.68 -6.96
CA GLY A 65 -16.83 5.26 -8.12
C GLY A 65 -16.79 4.37 -9.36
N GLN A 66 -17.69 4.62 -10.29
CA GLN A 66 -17.76 3.92 -11.59
C GLN A 66 -17.46 4.90 -12.72
N VAL A 67 -16.58 4.51 -13.64
CA VAL A 67 -16.31 5.30 -14.84
C VAL A 67 -17.54 5.25 -15.74
N VAL A 68 -18.17 6.39 -16.02
CA VAL A 68 -19.39 6.46 -16.85
C VAL A 68 -19.10 6.88 -18.28
N ALA A 69 -18.07 7.70 -18.49
CA ALA A 69 -17.66 8.16 -19.80
C ALA A 69 -16.18 8.54 -19.80
N LEU A 70 -15.55 8.49 -20.97
CA LEU A 70 -14.24 9.07 -21.23
C LEU A 70 -14.44 10.28 -22.15
N GLU A 71 -14.02 11.44 -21.67
CA GLU A 71 -13.85 12.64 -22.47
C GLU A 71 -12.50 12.52 -23.18
N SER A 72 -12.51 11.98 -24.39
CA SER A 72 -11.34 12.10 -25.26
C SER A 72 -11.36 13.48 -25.87
N SER A 73 -10.28 14.23 -25.69
CA SER A 73 -9.89 15.27 -26.62
C SER A 73 -9.75 14.67 -28.03
N GLU A 74 -10.01 15.47 -29.06
CA GLU A 74 -10.06 15.02 -30.46
C GLU A 74 -8.89 14.08 -30.82
N PRO A 75 -9.13 13.05 -31.65
CA PRO A 75 -8.16 12.00 -31.93
C PRO A 75 -6.85 12.50 -32.58
N GLU A 76 -6.83 13.73 -33.11
CA GLU A 76 -5.65 14.30 -33.77
C GLU A 76 -4.57 14.79 -32.80
N ASN A 77 -4.87 14.95 -31.50
CA ASN A 77 -3.88 15.40 -30.53
C ASN A 77 -3.66 14.35 -29.44
N GLU A 78 -2.76 13.40 -29.70
CA GLU A 78 -2.34 12.39 -28.73
C GLU A 78 -1.75 12.98 -27.45
N PHE A 79 -1.31 14.25 -27.49
CA PHE A 79 -0.78 14.99 -26.34
C PHE A 79 -1.84 15.74 -25.53
N ALA A 80 -3.10 15.70 -25.96
CA ALA A 80 -4.16 16.36 -25.23
C ALA A 80 -4.61 15.53 -24.03
N ASP A 81 -4.86 16.23 -22.92
CA ASP A 81 -5.34 15.63 -21.69
C ASP A 81 -6.63 14.84 -21.94
N GLY A 82 -6.74 13.69 -21.27
CA GLY A 82 -7.91 12.83 -21.28
C GLY A 82 -8.55 12.80 -19.89
N TYR A 83 -9.86 13.02 -19.84
CA TYR A 83 -10.62 13.05 -18.59
C TYR A 83 -11.65 11.93 -18.55
N ALA A 84 -11.84 11.32 -17.39
CA ALA A 84 -12.87 10.33 -17.12
C ALA A 84 -13.96 10.98 -16.28
N GLN A 85 -15.22 10.82 -16.69
CA GLN A 85 -16.35 11.13 -15.81
C GLN A 85 -16.59 9.93 -14.90
N VAL A 86 -16.55 10.17 -13.60
CA VAL A 86 -16.72 9.14 -12.58
C VAL A 86 -17.97 9.45 -11.77
N ARG A 87 -18.91 8.51 -11.76
CA ARG A 87 -20.07 8.56 -10.87
C ARG A 87 -19.67 8.02 -9.50
N VAL A 88 -19.71 8.88 -8.49
CA VAL A 88 -19.36 8.51 -7.12
C VAL A 88 -20.49 7.68 -6.51
N THR A 89 -20.12 6.53 -5.98
CA THR A 89 -21.05 5.61 -5.27
C THR A 89 -20.96 5.81 -3.76
N THR A 90 -19.73 5.91 -3.22
CA THR A 90 -19.49 6.07 -1.78
C THR A 90 -18.32 7.03 -1.56
N PHE A 91 -18.46 7.91 -0.56
CA PHE A 91 -17.37 8.77 -0.08
C PHE A 91 -16.76 8.18 1.19
N LEU A 92 -15.43 8.10 1.24
CA LEU A 92 -14.67 7.75 2.44
C LEU A 92 -13.97 8.97 3.05
N LYS A 93 -13.55 9.93 2.21
CA LYS A 93 -12.97 11.21 2.61
C LYS A 93 -13.39 12.29 1.62
N GLY A 94 -13.59 13.52 2.12
CA GLY A 94 -14.05 14.65 1.32
C GLY A 94 -15.55 14.60 1.06
N SER A 95 -16.07 15.60 0.35
CA SER A 95 -17.47 15.66 -0.07
C SER A 95 -17.57 16.45 -1.35
N GLU A 96 -18.04 15.83 -2.42
CA GLU A 96 -18.15 16.46 -3.74
C GLU A 96 -19.43 16.05 -4.47
N GLY A 97 -19.61 16.53 -5.71
CA GLY A 97 -20.74 16.20 -6.57
C GLY A 97 -20.88 14.69 -6.83
N LYS A 98 -22.06 14.27 -7.29
CA LYS A 98 -22.34 12.85 -7.64
C LYS A 98 -21.52 12.35 -8.83
N THR A 99 -21.02 13.28 -9.65
CA THR A 99 -20.18 13.00 -10.80
C THR A 99 -19.00 13.95 -10.77
N ILE A 100 -17.80 13.40 -10.90
CA ILE A 100 -16.53 14.13 -10.85
C ILE A 100 -15.75 13.88 -12.14
N ARG A 101 -14.79 14.76 -12.45
CA ARG A 101 -13.88 14.61 -13.59
C ARG A 101 -12.50 14.23 -13.08
N VAL A 102 -11.95 13.13 -13.58
CA VAL A 102 -10.63 12.61 -13.18
C VAL A 102 -9.69 12.62 -14.38
N LEU A 103 -8.50 13.19 -14.25
CA LEU A 103 -7.45 13.14 -15.27
C LEU A 103 -6.90 11.71 -15.34
N TYR A 104 -7.08 11.02 -16.48
CA TYR A 104 -6.53 9.67 -16.70
C TYR A 104 -5.40 9.64 -17.72
N ARG A 105 -5.28 10.67 -18.56
CA ARG A 105 -4.17 10.86 -19.50
C ARG A 105 -3.70 12.29 -19.41
N GLY A 106 -2.42 12.50 -19.12
CA GLY A 106 -1.78 13.82 -19.12
C GLY A 106 -0.45 13.79 -19.86
N GLY A 107 0.29 14.89 -19.81
CA GLY A 107 1.58 15.03 -20.53
C GLY A 107 2.72 14.12 -20.05
N ILE A 108 2.57 13.42 -18.91
CA ILE A 108 3.56 12.48 -18.37
C ILE A 108 2.93 11.09 -18.29
N SER A 109 3.37 10.17 -19.15
CA SER A 109 2.77 8.83 -19.28
C SER A 109 2.88 7.98 -18.02
N GLU A 110 3.97 8.16 -17.26
CA GLU A 110 4.31 7.43 -16.06
C GLU A 110 3.39 7.81 -14.89
N ALA A 111 2.81 9.02 -14.92
CA ALA A 111 1.87 9.51 -13.92
C ALA A 111 0.42 9.14 -14.22
N ALA A 112 0.13 8.50 -15.36
CA ALA A 112 -1.22 8.12 -15.72
C ALA A 112 -1.76 7.04 -14.75
N PRO A 113 -2.96 7.20 -14.19
CA PRO A 113 -3.57 6.18 -13.35
C PRO A 113 -3.82 4.88 -14.14
N LEU A 114 -3.74 3.75 -13.45
CA LEU A 114 -4.10 2.43 -14.01
C LEU A 114 -5.63 2.27 -14.02
N CYS A 115 -6.29 3.08 -14.85
CA CYS A 115 -7.72 3.07 -15.16
C CYS A 115 -7.87 3.30 -16.67
N CYS A 116 -9.01 3.50 -17.32
CA CYS A 116 -10.36 3.79 -16.87
C CYS A 116 -11.31 3.11 -17.87
N THR A 117 -11.68 1.87 -17.58
CA THR A 117 -12.63 1.13 -18.43
C THR A 117 -14.04 1.65 -18.15
N VAL A 118 -14.76 2.11 -19.17
CA VAL A 118 -16.16 2.54 -19.02
C VAL A 118 -17.00 1.40 -18.46
N GLY A 119 -17.73 1.67 -17.39
CA GLY A 119 -18.52 0.70 -16.64
C GLY A 119 -17.78 -0.02 -15.53
N ALA A 120 -16.45 0.07 -15.43
CA ALA A 120 -15.70 -0.52 -14.33
C ALA A 120 -15.76 0.36 -13.07
N SER A 121 -15.72 -0.32 -11.91
CA SER A 121 -15.74 0.30 -10.59
C SER A 121 -14.34 0.36 -9.99
N TYR A 122 -14.01 1.48 -9.37
CA TYR A 122 -12.68 1.76 -8.84
C TYR A 122 -12.74 2.35 -7.42
N PHE A 123 -11.70 2.04 -6.65
CA PHE A 123 -11.32 2.75 -5.44
C PHE A 123 -10.32 3.84 -5.86
N MET A 124 -10.61 5.09 -5.54
CA MET A 124 -9.80 6.23 -5.99
C MET A 124 -9.38 7.10 -4.81
N ILE A 125 -8.09 7.41 -4.76
CA ILE A 125 -7.41 8.33 -3.84
C ILE A 125 -6.97 9.52 -4.68
N LEU A 126 -7.67 10.64 -4.54
CA LEU A 126 -7.60 11.75 -5.47
C LEU A 126 -7.18 13.06 -4.75
N ARG A 127 -6.47 13.91 -5.49
CA ARG A 127 -6.13 15.29 -5.11
C ARG A 127 -6.81 16.25 -6.09
N GLY A 128 -7.37 17.35 -5.60
CA GLY A 128 -8.09 18.32 -6.41
C GLY A 128 -9.04 19.16 -5.55
N PRO A 129 -9.08 20.49 -5.77
CA PRO A 129 -10.20 21.01 -6.56
C PRO A 129 -9.92 22.30 -7.37
N ALA A 130 -8.67 22.71 -7.61
CA ALA A 130 -8.37 24.05 -8.17
C ALA A 130 -8.99 24.32 -9.55
N SER A 131 -9.17 23.28 -10.37
CA SER A 131 -9.71 23.36 -11.73
C SER A 131 -11.04 22.60 -11.91
N GLY A 132 -11.60 22.03 -10.84
CA GLY A 132 -12.71 21.07 -10.92
C GLY A 132 -12.35 19.74 -11.59
N VAL A 133 -11.06 19.45 -11.72
CA VAL A 133 -10.52 18.17 -12.18
C VAL A 133 -9.68 17.56 -11.06
N TYR A 134 -9.89 16.28 -10.83
CA TYR A 134 -9.16 15.48 -9.86
C TYR A 134 -8.03 14.72 -10.52
N GLU A 135 -6.92 14.61 -9.80
CA GLU A 135 -5.76 13.84 -10.19
C GLU A 135 -5.54 12.69 -9.21
N SER A 136 -5.00 11.59 -9.70
CA SER A 136 -4.66 10.44 -8.88
C SER A 136 -3.46 10.76 -7.97
N VAL A 137 -3.58 10.47 -6.67
CA VAL A 137 -2.45 10.61 -5.75
C VAL A 137 -1.37 9.59 -6.11
N ASP A 138 -0.16 10.08 -6.36
CA ASP A 138 1.00 9.29 -6.80
C ASP A 138 0.75 8.53 -8.12
N GLY A 139 0.00 9.14 -9.05
CA GLY A 139 -0.18 8.65 -10.41
C GLY A 139 -0.83 7.27 -10.49
N PRO A 140 -0.15 6.21 -10.97
CA PRO A 140 -0.72 4.85 -11.08
C PRO A 140 -1.19 4.26 -9.75
N TYR A 141 -0.69 4.76 -8.63
CA TYR A 141 -0.94 4.19 -7.31
C TYR A 141 -2.18 4.75 -6.59
N GLY A 142 -2.87 5.73 -7.16
CA GLY A 142 -4.07 6.31 -6.52
C GLY A 142 -5.38 5.70 -6.98
N VAL A 143 -5.39 4.81 -7.98
CA VAL A 143 -6.63 4.23 -8.54
C VAL A 143 -6.52 2.71 -8.65
N PHE A 144 -7.52 1.99 -8.15
CA PHE A 144 -7.56 0.53 -8.09
C PHE A 144 -8.91 0.01 -8.56
N GLU A 145 -8.94 -0.95 -9.48
CA GLU A 145 -10.19 -1.58 -9.93
C GLU A 145 -10.72 -2.57 -8.88
N ILE A 146 -12.03 -2.53 -8.60
CA ILE A 146 -12.67 -3.32 -7.51
C ILE A 146 -13.29 -4.62 -8.04
N ASN A 147 -13.61 -4.67 -9.32
CA ASN A 147 -14.38 -5.78 -9.92
C ASN A 147 -13.71 -6.34 -11.17
N ALA A 148 -12.38 -6.25 -11.28
CA ALA A 148 -11.64 -7.00 -12.28
C ALA A 148 -11.95 -8.48 -12.03
N SER A 149 -12.88 -9.01 -12.81
CA SER A 149 -13.53 -10.30 -12.62
C SER A 149 -12.50 -11.39 -12.40
N ALA A 150 -12.26 -11.79 -11.14
CA ALA A 150 -11.68 -13.02 -10.60
C ALA A 150 -10.57 -13.77 -11.40
N GLY A 151 -9.90 -13.14 -12.36
CA GLY A 151 -9.13 -13.85 -13.40
C GLY A 151 -7.99 -13.05 -14.01
N THR A 152 -7.94 -11.73 -13.83
CA THR A 152 -6.73 -10.94 -14.02
C THR A 152 -6.21 -10.52 -12.66
N SER A 153 -5.45 -11.43 -12.04
CA SER A 153 -4.54 -11.08 -10.96
C SER A 153 -3.57 -10.03 -11.50
N PHE A 154 -3.86 -8.75 -11.32
CA PHE A 154 -2.75 -7.82 -11.18
C PHE A 154 -1.93 -8.35 -10.00
N PRO A 155 -0.63 -8.65 -10.19
CA PRO A 155 0.22 -8.94 -9.07
C PRO A 155 0.49 -7.61 -8.37
N ILE A 156 -0.53 -7.07 -7.69
CA ILE A 156 -0.25 -6.51 -6.37
C ILE A 156 0.15 -7.75 -5.58
N LYS A 157 1.41 -8.18 -5.74
CA LYS A 157 2.10 -8.94 -4.73
C LYS A 157 2.03 -7.98 -3.55
N PRO A 158 1.14 -8.20 -2.56
CA PRO A 158 1.18 -7.34 -1.39
C PRO A 158 2.61 -7.52 -0.89
N GLU A 159 3.39 -6.45 -0.89
CA GLU A 159 4.70 -6.47 -0.23
C GLU A 159 4.38 -6.82 1.23
N GLY A 160 4.56 -8.10 1.59
CA GLY A 160 4.08 -8.69 2.85
C GLY A 160 3.36 -10.04 2.74
N LEU A 161 2.83 -10.45 1.57
CA LEU A 161 2.12 -11.73 1.44
C LEU A 161 3.04 -12.95 1.22
N GLU A 162 4.35 -12.74 1.08
CA GLU A 162 5.30 -13.88 1.02
C GLU A 162 5.37 -14.66 2.34
N ASP A 163 4.86 -14.09 3.43
CA ASP A 163 4.80 -14.71 4.76
C ASP A 163 3.36 -15.07 5.19
N ALA A 164 2.40 -15.05 4.25
CA ALA A 164 1.05 -15.50 4.54
C ALA A 164 1.05 -17.02 4.82
N ARG A 165 0.66 -17.39 6.03
CA ARG A 165 0.51 -18.80 6.46
C ARG A 165 -0.92 -19.09 6.88
N LEU A 166 -1.32 -20.34 6.67
CA LEU A 166 -2.56 -20.86 7.21
C LEU A 166 -2.32 -21.28 8.67
N LEU A 167 -3.24 -20.90 9.55
CA LEU A 167 -3.23 -21.19 10.98
C LEU A 167 -4.59 -21.77 11.35
N HIS A 168 -4.65 -23.06 11.68
CA HIS A 168 -5.85 -23.68 12.23
C HIS A 168 -5.79 -23.57 13.76
N ALA A 169 -6.73 -22.84 14.34
CA ALA A 169 -6.69 -22.51 15.75
C ALA A 169 -8.09 -22.31 16.35
N ARG A 170 -8.21 -22.55 17.65
CA ARG A 170 -9.41 -22.28 18.43
C ARG A 170 -9.36 -20.89 19.06
N VAL A 171 -10.45 -20.14 18.94
CA VAL A 171 -10.58 -18.82 19.56
C VAL A 171 -10.84 -18.96 21.06
N MET A 172 -9.94 -18.44 21.88
CA MET A 172 -10.04 -18.50 23.35
C MET A 172 -10.69 -17.26 23.94
N THR A 173 -10.27 -16.09 23.49
CA THR A 173 -10.79 -14.80 23.95
C THR A 173 -10.73 -13.79 22.82
N ILE A 174 -11.66 -12.85 22.82
CA ILE A 174 -11.69 -11.70 21.91
C ILE A 174 -11.71 -10.45 22.78
N SER A 175 -10.87 -9.47 22.46
CA SER A 175 -10.87 -8.19 23.17
C SER A 175 -12.18 -7.44 22.97
N ASP A 176 -12.49 -6.53 23.88
CA ASP A 176 -13.61 -5.60 23.67
C ASP A 176 -13.47 -4.84 22.34
N PHE A 177 -14.61 -4.58 21.70
CA PHE A 177 -14.65 -3.77 20.51
C PHE A 177 -14.29 -2.31 20.84
N PRO A 178 -13.48 -1.66 20.00
CA PRO A 178 -13.23 -0.23 20.11
C PRO A 178 -14.54 0.56 19.90
N PRO A 179 -14.68 1.76 20.48
CA PRO A 179 -15.74 2.67 20.07
C PRO A 179 -15.52 3.11 18.60
N VAL A 180 -16.58 3.15 17.81
CA VAL A 180 -16.53 3.68 16.45
C VAL A 180 -16.29 5.19 16.53
N MET A 181 -15.05 5.63 16.37
CA MET A 181 -14.69 7.05 16.33
C MET A 181 -14.44 7.49 14.89
N SER A 182 -15.06 8.58 14.46
CA SER A 182 -14.82 9.17 13.13
C SER A 182 -13.36 9.61 13.02
N GLY A 183 -12.65 9.17 11.98
CA GLY A 183 -11.29 9.63 11.65
C GLY A 183 -10.14 8.75 12.14
N ILE A 184 -10.38 7.53 12.65
CA ILE A 184 -9.30 6.58 12.96
C ILE A 184 -8.95 5.74 11.73
N ILE A 185 -7.64 5.67 11.45
CA ILE A 185 -7.07 5.10 10.22
C ILE A 185 -7.00 3.56 10.25
N LYS A 186 -6.78 2.92 11.41
CA LYS A 186 -6.94 1.48 11.61
C LYS A 186 -7.23 1.19 13.09
N THR A 187 -8.21 0.34 13.37
CA THR A 187 -8.43 -0.17 14.73
C THR A 187 -8.37 -1.69 14.72
N TRP A 188 -7.81 -2.28 15.77
CA TRP A 188 -7.56 -3.70 15.86
C TRP A 188 -8.42 -4.34 16.95
N ILE A 189 -8.86 -5.57 16.69
CA ILE A 189 -9.35 -6.49 17.70
C ILE A 189 -8.25 -7.50 17.96
N SER A 190 -7.94 -7.71 19.23
CA SER A 190 -7.01 -8.76 19.65
C SER A 190 -7.79 -10.03 19.95
N MET A 191 -7.32 -11.14 19.39
CA MET A 191 -7.86 -12.47 19.63
C MET A 191 -6.74 -13.33 20.20
N ALA A 192 -7.01 -14.01 21.30
CA ALA A 192 -6.15 -15.09 21.72
C ALA A 192 -6.65 -16.39 21.12
N VAL A 193 -5.75 -17.11 20.48
CA VAL A 193 -6.03 -18.42 19.90
C VAL A 193 -5.08 -19.47 20.44
N VAL A 194 -5.43 -20.74 20.30
CA VAL A 194 -4.51 -21.87 20.51
C VAL A 194 -4.44 -22.63 19.20
N GLU A 195 -3.24 -22.76 18.65
CA GLU A 195 -2.98 -23.50 17.41
C GLU A 195 -3.12 -25.01 17.65
N ASP A 196 -3.76 -25.69 16.70
CA ASP A 196 -3.96 -27.14 16.72
C ASP A 196 -2.67 -27.90 17.05
N GLY A 197 -2.78 -28.87 17.95
CA GLY A 197 -1.64 -29.69 18.39
C GLY A 197 -0.64 -28.97 19.30
N THR A 198 -0.89 -27.71 19.64
CA THR A 198 -0.10 -26.95 20.61
C THR A 198 -0.96 -26.57 21.82
N SER A 199 -0.31 -26.29 22.96
CA SER A 199 -0.94 -25.65 24.12
C SER A 199 -0.57 -24.16 24.22
N THR A 200 0.09 -23.63 23.20
CA THR A 200 0.66 -22.28 23.23
C THR A 200 -0.41 -21.29 22.80
N ARG A 201 -0.70 -20.34 23.69
CA ARG A 201 -1.59 -19.21 23.38
C ARG A 201 -0.86 -18.23 22.47
N GLN A 202 -1.47 -17.90 21.34
CA GLN A 202 -0.98 -16.87 20.41
C GLN A 202 -1.96 -15.70 20.36
N GLU A 203 -1.45 -14.47 20.27
CA GLU A 203 -2.25 -13.27 20.02
C GLU A 203 -2.28 -13.02 18.50
N LEU A 204 -3.49 -12.90 17.95
CA LEU A 204 -3.76 -12.47 16.59
C LEU A 204 -4.42 -11.09 16.63
N LEU A 205 -4.08 -10.22 15.69
CA LEU A 205 -4.77 -8.94 15.48
C LEU A 205 -5.62 -9.02 14.21
N MET A 206 -6.85 -8.53 14.28
CA MET A 206 -7.72 -8.41 13.12
C MET A 206 -8.21 -6.98 13.00
N VAL A 207 -8.21 -6.45 11.78
CA VAL A 207 -8.72 -5.10 11.51
C VAL A 207 -10.21 -5.06 11.80
N TYR A 208 -10.64 -4.08 12.60
CA TYR A 208 -12.04 -3.77 12.85
C TYR A 208 -12.54 -2.73 11.85
N LEU A 209 -13.50 -3.13 11.03
CA LEU A 209 -14.15 -2.30 10.02
C LEU A 209 -15.51 -1.75 10.49
N GLY A 210 -16.11 -2.35 11.52
CA GLY A 210 -17.37 -1.91 12.13
C GLY A 210 -18.29 -3.06 12.54
N ASP A 211 -19.43 -2.72 13.13
CA ASP A 211 -20.34 -3.67 13.79
C ASP A 211 -20.96 -4.73 12.86
N GLN A 212 -20.94 -4.50 11.55
CA GLN A 212 -21.47 -5.43 10.53
C GLN A 212 -20.42 -6.43 10.04
N GLN A 213 -19.15 -6.26 10.42
CA GLN A 213 -18.10 -7.20 10.05
C GLN A 213 -18.39 -8.55 10.73
N PRO A 214 -18.40 -9.67 9.97
CA PRO A 214 -18.50 -10.98 10.60
C PRO A 214 -17.30 -11.16 11.53
N MET A 215 -17.52 -11.77 12.69
CA MET A 215 -16.49 -12.01 13.70
C MET A 215 -16.45 -13.49 14.10
N PRO A 216 -15.26 -14.08 14.30
CA PRO A 216 -15.14 -15.35 15.02
C PRO A 216 -15.78 -15.22 16.41
N LYS A 217 -16.32 -16.31 16.95
CA LYS A 217 -16.82 -16.36 18.33
C LYS A 217 -15.84 -17.10 19.22
N VAL A 218 -15.91 -16.81 20.52
CA VAL A 218 -15.17 -17.57 21.53
C VAL A 218 -15.59 -19.05 21.45
N ARG A 219 -14.60 -19.94 21.40
CA ARG A 219 -14.67 -21.40 21.14
C ARG A 219 -14.88 -21.83 19.69
N ASP A 220 -14.95 -20.91 18.73
CA ASP A 220 -14.95 -21.32 17.33
C ASP A 220 -13.59 -21.93 16.95
N ASP A 221 -13.64 -23.04 16.22
CA ASP A 221 -12.50 -23.61 15.51
C ASP A 221 -12.47 -22.97 14.12
N CYS A 222 -11.36 -22.27 13.82
CA CYS A 222 -11.25 -21.45 12.62
C CYS A 222 -9.92 -21.68 11.91
N LEU A 223 -9.97 -21.65 10.57
CA LEU A 223 -8.80 -21.56 9.72
C LEU A 223 -8.54 -20.09 9.39
N PHE A 224 -7.44 -19.55 9.90
CA PHE A 224 -7.00 -18.18 9.65
C PHE A 224 -5.93 -18.16 8.56
N THR A 225 -5.99 -17.18 7.66
CA THR A 225 -4.86 -16.76 6.85
C THR A 225 -4.20 -15.59 7.57
N VAL A 226 -2.93 -15.74 7.94
CA VAL A 226 -2.23 -14.74 8.75
C VAL A 226 -0.86 -14.39 8.18
N HIS A 227 -0.41 -13.16 8.40
CA HIS A 227 0.97 -12.73 8.12
C HIS A 227 1.56 -11.98 9.31
N ARG A 228 2.84 -11.59 9.23
CA ARG A 228 3.48 -10.73 10.25
C ARG A 228 3.67 -9.33 9.71
N GLU A 229 3.23 -8.32 10.45
CA GLU A 229 3.48 -6.91 10.15
C GLU A 229 3.69 -6.09 11.42
N GLU A 230 4.26 -4.89 11.29
CA GLU A 230 4.28 -3.92 12.38
C GLU A 230 2.88 -3.33 12.56
N ALA A 231 2.24 -3.65 13.69
CA ALA A 231 0.92 -3.16 14.04
C ALA A 231 0.97 -2.39 15.36
N GLY A 232 0.22 -1.29 15.43
CA GLY A 232 0.05 -0.47 16.62
C GLY A 232 -1.18 0.43 16.49
N GLY A 233 -1.31 1.39 17.40
CA GLY A 233 -2.51 2.23 17.50
C GLY A 233 -3.54 1.63 18.46
N PHE A 234 -4.82 1.66 18.09
CA PHE A 234 -5.89 1.22 18.98
C PHE A 234 -6.12 -0.29 18.87
N VAL A 235 -5.90 -1.03 19.96
CA VAL A 235 -6.16 -2.47 20.10
C VAL A 235 -7.22 -2.67 21.18
N GLY A 236 -8.41 -3.07 20.77
CA GLY A 236 -9.60 -3.04 21.62
C GLY A 236 -9.87 -1.63 22.14
N ARG A 237 -9.92 -1.46 23.47
CA ARG A 237 -10.11 -0.14 24.12
C ARG A 237 -8.81 0.59 24.47
N GLY A 238 -7.65 -0.02 24.25
CA GLY A 238 -6.35 0.53 24.62
C GLY A 238 -5.55 1.03 23.42
N SER A 239 -4.60 1.95 23.66
CA SER A 239 -3.56 2.29 22.69
C SER A 239 -2.31 1.43 22.95
N ARG A 240 -1.72 0.88 21.90
CA ARG A 240 -0.46 0.13 21.93
C ARG A 240 0.55 0.77 20.96
N ALA A 241 1.82 0.79 21.37
CA ALA A 241 2.92 1.13 20.46
C ALA A 241 3.03 0.10 19.32
N ASN A 242 3.62 0.51 18.20
CA ASN A 242 3.91 -0.38 17.08
C ASN A 242 4.79 -1.54 17.56
N HIS A 243 4.40 -2.76 17.21
CA HIS A 243 5.14 -3.99 17.48
C HIS A 243 4.88 -4.99 16.36
N LEU A 244 5.80 -5.95 16.19
CA LEU A 244 5.62 -7.01 15.22
C LEU A 244 4.51 -7.97 15.70
N ALA A 245 3.36 -7.95 15.03
CA ALA A 245 2.17 -8.72 15.37
C ALA A 245 1.89 -9.80 14.30
N THR A 246 1.06 -10.78 14.66
CA THR A 246 0.45 -11.70 13.68
C THR A 246 -0.93 -11.15 13.32
N VAL A 247 -1.13 -10.78 12.06
CA VAL A 247 -2.36 -10.12 11.59
C VAL A 247 -3.18 -11.09 10.76
N VAL A 248 -4.49 -11.07 10.97
CA VAL A 248 -5.48 -11.88 10.23
C VAL A 248 -5.86 -11.17 8.95
N ASP A 249 -5.59 -11.83 7.82
CA ASP A 249 -5.99 -11.40 6.48
C ASP A 249 -7.41 -11.89 6.13
N ASP A 250 -7.68 -13.16 6.43
CA ASP A 250 -8.96 -13.83 6.18
C ASP A 250 -9.16 -14.94 7.21
N TYR A 251 -10.41 -15.37 7.42
CA TYR A 251 -10.71 -16.50 8.29
C TYR A 251 -11.98 -17.23 7.87
N ARG A 252 -12.04 -18.52 8.20
CA ARG A 252 -13.24 -19.37 8.02
C ARG A 252 -13.47 -20.19 9.27
N CYS A 253 -14.67 -20.11 9.83
CA CYS A 253 -15.04 -20.85 11.05
C CYS A 253 -16.21 -21.79 10.77
N GLY A 254 -16.34 -22.85 11.57
CA GLY A 254 -17.53 -23.72 11.56
C GLY A 254 -17.83 -24.36 10.20
N SER A 255 -19.06 -24.19 9.70
CA SER A 255 -19.52 -24.81 8.45
C SER A 255 -18.81 -24.32 7.19
N ASP A 256 -18.14 -23.17 7.26
CA ASP A 256 -17.48 -22.54 6.13
C ASP A 256 -16.05 -23.06 5.92
N MET A 257 -15.56 -23.93 6.83
CA MET A 257 -14.26 -24.59 6.68
C MET A 257 -14.24 -25.58 5.50
N PRO A 258 -13.11 -25.74 4.79
CA PRO A 258 -12.96 -26.77 3.77
C PRO A 258 -13.31 -28.16 4.30
N ARG A 259 -14.09 -28.96 3.54
CA ARG A 259 -14.50 -30.32 3.95
C ARG A 259 -13.34 -31.22 4.37
N ALA A 260 -12.15 -31.03 3.81
CA ALA A 260 -10.95 -31.79 4.19
C ALA A 260 -10.51 -31.56 5.65
N LEU A 261 -10.90 -30.43 6.26
CA LEU A 261 -10.64 -30.10 7.65
C LEU A 261 -11.88 -30.35 8.55
N GLN A 262 -13.06 -30.52 7.95
CA GLN A 262 -14.28 -30.86 8.69
C GLN A 262 -14.18 -32.32 9.19
N GLY A 263 -14.06 -32.50 10.51
CA GLY A 263 -14.07 -33.82 11.14
C GLY A 263 -12.71 -34.33 11.64
N VAL A 264 -11.64 -33.55 11.49
CA VAL A 264 -10.40 -33.80 12.25
C VAL A 264 -10.69 -33.45 13.71
N SER A 265 -10.90 -34.48 14.55
CA SER A 265 -11.11 -34.28 15.97
C SER A 265 -9.79 -33.83 16.61
N VAL A 266 -9.64 -32.53 16.81
CA VAL A 266 -8.48 -31.96 17.50
C VAL A 266 -8.62 -32.26 19.00
N SER A 267 -7.72 -33.08 19.54
CA SER A 267 -7.62 -33.28 20.99
C SER A 267 -6.79 -32.13 21.57
N TRP A 268 -7.41 -31.32 22.43
CA TRP A 268 -6.75 -30.20 23.10
C TRP A 268 -6.22 -30.67 24.47
N PRO A 269 -4.90 -30.88 24.63
CA PRO A 269 -4.36 -31.27 25.93
C PRO A 269 -4.53 -30.12 26.93
N GLY A 270 -5.27 -30.37 28.02
CA GLY A 270 -5.27 -29.49 29.20
C GLY A 270 -6.40 -28.46 29.30
N ILE A 271 -7.38 -28.42 28.39
CA ILE A 271 -8.61 -27.63 28.57
C ILE A 271 -9.70 -28.59 29.06
N ALA A 272 -9.75 -28.82 30.38
CA ALA A 272 -10.90 -29.49 30.98
C ALA A 272 -12.13 -28.61 30.74
N GLY A 273 -13.11 -29.15 30.00
CA GLY A 273 -14.40 -28.47 29.82
C GLY A 273 -15.07 -28.23 31.17
N PRO A 274 -15.81 -27.12 31.35
CA PRO A 274 -16.74 -26.99 32.47
C PRO A 274 -17.85 -28.05 32.39
#